data_AF-A0A8I1EC83-F1
#
_entry.id   AF-A0A8I1EC83-F1
#
_cell.length_a   1.000
_cell.length_b   1.000
_cell.length_c   1.000
_cell.angle_alpha   90.00
_cell.angle_beta   90.00
_cell.angle_gamma   90.00
#
_symmetry.space_group_name_H-M   'P 1'
#
loop_
_entity.id
_entity.type
_entity.pdbx_description
1 polymer ?
#
loop_
_entity_poly.entity_id
_entity_poly.type
_entity_poly.pdbx_seq_one_letter_code
_entity_poly.pdbx_strand_id
1 'polypeptide(L)' 'MEIPDIPYREGAKVCREVDIERPELGLKYGRVNRVYSSYDRSDCRFRYPEMYSVIWSDGTVGEGFLRHGISPSQH' A
#
# COMPACT_ATOMS: atom_id res chain seq x y z
N MET A 1 -1.97 7.41 -18.61
CA MET A 1 -1.21 8.10 -17.55
C MET A 1 -0.57 7.00 -16.72
N GLU A 2 0.71 6.71 -16.91
CA GLU A 2 1.40 5.67 -16.15
C GLU A 2 1.66 6.17 -14.73
N ILE A 3 1.16 5.44 -13.73
CA ILE A 3 1.49 5.70 -12.33
C ILE A 3 2.92 5.21 -12.15
N PRO A 4 3.89 6.09 -11.81
CA PRO A 4 5.27 5.67 -11.66
C PRO A 4 5.37 4.60 -10.56
N ASP A 5 6.11 3.53 -10.86
CA ASP A 5 6.41 2.41 -9.98
C ASP A 5 7.43 2.89 -8.91
N ILE A 6 7.01 3.84 -8.07
CA ILE A 6 7.83 4.32 -6.95
C ILE A 6 7.73 3.24 -5.87
N PRO A 7 8.82 2.51 -5.55
CA PRO A 7 8.80 1.54 -4.46
C PRO A 7 8.47 2.29 -3.17
N TYR A 8 7.41 1.87 -2.50
CA TYR A 8 6.94 2.55 -1.31
C TYR A 8 7.90 2.23 -0.19
N ARG A 9 8.61 3.24 0.29
CA ARG A 9 9.56 3.09 1.39
C ARG A 9 8.83 3.19 2.72
N GLU A 10 9.43 2.65 3.77
CA GLU A 10 8.98 2.94 5.14
C GLU A 10 8.86 4.46 5.35
N GLY A 11 7.76 4.89 5.95
CA GLY A 11 7.38 6.29 6.13
C GLY A 11 6.60 6.92 4.97
N ALA A 12 6.46 6.24 3.82
CA ALA A 12 5.66 6.75 2.69
C ALA A 12 4.20 6.95 3.11
N LYS A 13 3.62 8.10 2.76
CA LYS A 13 2.19 8.38 2.98
C LYS A 13 1.36 7.63 1.92
N VAL A 14 0.32 6.98 2.38
CA VAL A 14 -0.58 6.19 1.55
C VAL A 14 -2.03 6.47 1.90
N CYS A 15 -2.94 6.18 0.97
CA CYS A 15 -4.36 6.20 1.20
C CYS A 15 -5.02 4.88 0.75
N ARG A 16 -6.19 4.59 1.29
CA ARG A 16 -7.03 3.46 0.94
C ARG A 16 -8.48 3.86 0.92
N GLU A 17 -9.23 3.39 -0.05
CA GLU A 17 -10.69 3.44 -0.01
C GLU A 17 -11.20 2.46 1.06
N VAL A 18 -12.03 2.96 1.98
CA VAL A 18 -12.50 2.17 3.12
C VAL A 18 -13.36 1.01 2.64
N ASP A 19 -14.21 1.25 1.65
CA ASP A 19 -15.13 0.29 1.07
C ASP A 19 -15.44 0.69 -0.39
N ILE A 20 -15.16 -0.20 -1.33
CA ILE A 20 -15.39 0.04 -2.77
C ILE A 20 -16.89 0.06 -3.08
N GLU A 21 -17.70 -0.67 -2.29
CA GLU A 21 -19.16 -0.66 -2.43
C GLU A 21 -19.79 0.56 -1.77
N ARG A 22 -19.04 1.26 -0.91
CA ARG A 22 -19.49 2.42 -0.13
C ARG A 22 -18.48 3.57 -0.17
N PRO A 23 -18.25 4.17 -1.35
CA PRO A 23 -17.27 5.24 -1.55
C PRO A 23 -17.55 6.48 -0.69
N GLU A 24 -18.79 6.66 -0.21
CA GLU A 24 -19.16 7.75 0.72
C GLU A 24 -18.46 7.67 2.07
N LEU A 25 -17.96 6.49 2.46
CA LEU A 25 -17.13 6.32 3.66
C LEU A 25 -15.74 6.94 3.51
N GLY A 26 -15.35 7.29 2.29
CA GLY A 26 -14.20 8.11 1.98
C GLY A 26 -12.86 7.37 1.98
N LEU A 27 -11.79 8.17 2.00
CA LEU A 27 -10.41 7.70 1.98
C LEU A 27 -9.84 7.64 3.40
N LYS A 28 -9.25 6.51 3.73
CA LYS A 28 -8.39 6.34 4.89
C LYS A 28 -6.96 6.71 4.52
N TYR A 29 -6.26 7.43 5.39
CA TYR A 29 -4.87 7.81 5.18
C TYR A 29 -3.97 7.15 6.21
N GLY A 30 -2.75 6.84 5.83
CA GLY A 30 -1.79 6.15 6.68
C GLY A 30 -0.35 6.33 6.23
N ARG A 31 0.56 5.69 6.94
CA ARG A 31 1.98 5.61 6.59
C ARG A 31 2.44 4.17 6.57
N VAL A 32 3.26 3.83 5.58
CA VAL A 32 3.94 2.53 5.52
C VAL A 32 4.85 2.41 6.74
N ASN A 33 4.58 1.43 7.58
CA ASN A 33 5.39 1.08 8.73
C ASN A 33 6.50 0.11 8.33
N ARG A 34 6.17 -0.90 7.51
CA ARG A 34 7.11 -1.93 7.10
C ARG A 34 6.84 -2.41 5.68
N VAL A 35 7.91 -2.67 4.94
CA VAL A 35 7.85 -3.28 3.60
C VAL A 35 8.35 -4.72 3.70
N TYR A 36 7.50 -5.67 3.35
CA TYR A 36 7.88 -7.07 3.21
C TYR A 36 8.14 -7.33 1.72
N SER A 37 9.40 -7.20 1.29
CA SER A 37 9.78 -7.55 -0.08
C SER A 37 9.85 -9.08 -0.21
N SER A 38 9.11 -9.65 -1.14
CA SER A 38 9.31 -11.02 -1.64
C SER A 38 10.27 -11.04 -2.84
N TYR A 39 11.26 -10.14 -2.85
CA TYR A 39 12.28 -10.10 -3.89
C TYR A 39 13.35 -11.17 -3.61
N ASP A 40 12.99 -12.45 -3.73
CA ASP A 40 14.00 -13.47 -3.96
C ASP A 40 14.47 -13.29 -5.42
N ARG A 41 15.60 -12.58 -5.58
CA ARG A 41 16.24 -12.33 -6.89
C ARG A 41 16.55 -13.61 -7.67
N SER A 42 16.44 -14.77 -7.03
CA SER A 42 16.82 -16.07 -7.55
C SER A 42 15.74 -16.73 -8.41
N ASP A 43 14.45 -16.38 -8.25
CA ASP A 43 13.36 -17.02 -9.00
C ASP A 43 12.43 -15.99 -9.66
N CYS A 44 12.89 -15.45 -10.80
CA CYS A 44 12.21 -14.44 -11.62
C CYS A 44 10.84 -14.88 -12.18
N ARG A 45 10.32 -16.05 -11.80
CA ARG A 45 9.09 -16.63 -12.34
C ARG A 45 7.84 -16.18 -11.59
N PHE A 46 7.97 -15.68 -10.37
CA PHE A 46 6.84 -15.18 -9.59
C PHE A 46 7.11 -13.75 -9.08
N ARG A 47 6.57 -12.75 -9.78
CA ARG A 47 6.43 -11.40 -9.19
C ARG A 47 5.32 -11.47 -8.14
N TYR A 48 5.66 -11.87 -6.93
CA TYR A 48 4.76 -11.64 -5.83
C TYR A 48 4.63 -10.13 -5.60
N PRO A 49 3.42 -9.58 -5.47
CA PRO A 49 3.27 -8.18 -5.12
C PRO A 49 3.93 -7.91 -3.77
N GLU A 50 4.59 -6.76 -3.65
CA GLU A 50 5.16 -6.34 -2.37
C GLU A 50 4.04 -6.19 -1.34
N MET A 51 4.26 -6.72 -0.14
CA MET A 51 3.32 -6.65 0.97
C MET A 51 3.75 -5.56 1.93
N TYR A 52 2.79 -4.79 2.42
CA TYR A 52 3.05 -3.59 3.21
C TYR A 52 2.24 -3.63 4.50
N SER A 53 2.89 -3.28 5.60
CA SER A 53 2.22 -2.93 6.85
C SER A 53 2.05 -1.41 6.89
N VAL A 54 0.82 -0.94 7.13
CA VAL A 54 0.47 0.47 7.18
C VAL A 54 -0.15 0.78 8.54
N ILE A 55 0.34 1.85 9.17
CA ILE A 55 -0.32 2.46 10.33
C ILE A 55 -1.25 3.54 9.80
N TRP A 56 -2.54 3.37 10.04
CA TRP A 56 -3.58 4.31 9.63
C TRP A 56 -3.74 5.47 10.63
N SER A 57 -4.36 6.55 10.19
CA SER A 57 -4.60 7.75 11.01
C SER A 57 -5.47 7.51 12.25
N ASP A 58 -6.28 6.46 12.25
CA ASP A 58 -7.08 6.03 13.41
C ASP A 58 -6.30 5.15 14.40
N GLY A 59 -4.99 4.96 14.17
CA GLY A 59 -4.10 4.16 15.01
C GLY A 59 -4.16 2.65 14.72
N THR A 60 -5.03 2.21 13.82
CA THR A 60 -5.08 0.79 13.43
C THR A 60 -3.94 0.41 12.50
N VAL A 61 -3.56 -0.86 12.54
CA VAL A 61 -2.58 -1.43 11.62
C VAL A 61 -3.32 -2.28 10.58
N GLY A 62 -3.02 -2.06 9.31
CA GLY A 62 -3.50 -2.91 8.21
C GLY A 62 -2.34 -3.43 7.40
N GLU A 63 -2.44 -4.68 6.95
CA GLU A 63 -1.50 -5.28 6.02
C GLU A 63 -2.17 -5.46 4.66
N GLY A 64 -1.43 -5.28 3.58
CA GLY A 64 -1.97 -5.44 2.24
C GLY A 64 -0.92 -5.33 1.13
N PHE A 65 -1.32 -5.78 -0.05
CA PHE A 65 -0.51 -5.65 -1.26
C PHE A 65 -0.79 -4.31 -1.94
N LEU A 66 0.25 -3.67 -2.46
CA LEU A 66 0.04 -2.49 -3.30
C LEU A 66 -0.61 -2.92 -4.62
N ARG A 67 -1.65 -2.16 -5.03
CA ARG A 67 -2.71 -2.47 -6.02
C ARG A 67 -3.99 -3.13 -5.48
N HIS A 68 -4.02 -3.61 -4.23
CA HIS A 68 -5.26 -4.11 -3.60
C HIS A 68 -5.84 -3.11 -2.59
N GLY A 69 -6.04 -1.87 -3.05
CA GLY A 69 -6.72 -0.83 -2.27
C GLY A 69 -5.83 0.08 -1.44
N ILE A 70 -4.50 0.03 -1.58
CA ILE A 70 -3.58 1.04 -1.00
C ILE A 70 -2.89 1.77 -2.16
N SER A 71 -2.89 3.10 -2.13
CA SER A 71 -2.40 4.01 -3.17
C SER A 71 -1.47 5.06 -2.57
N PRO A 72 -0.54 5.67 -3.33
CA PRO A 72 0.31 6.73 -2.82
C PRO A 72 -0.54 8.00 -2.69
N SER A 73 -0.48 8.65 -1.53
CA SER A 73 -1.13 9.97 -1.38
C SER A 73 -0.15 11.05 -1.85
N GLN A 74 -0.46 11.77 -2.92
CA GLN A 74 0.41 12.85 -3.47
C GLN A 74 0.37 14.16 -2.67
N HIS A 75 0.09 14.11 -1.35
CA HIS A 75 -0.03 15.28 -0.49
C HIS A 75 1.19 15.53 0.41
#